data_AF-A0A1B1K0Z7-F1
#
_entry.id   AF-A0A1B1K0Z7-F1
#
_cell.length_a   1.000
_cell.length_b   1.000
_cell.length_c   1.000
_cell.angle_alpha   90.00
_cell.angle_beta   90.00
_cell.angle_gamma   90.00
#
_symmetry.space_group_name_H-M   'P 1'
#
loop_
_entity.id
_entity.type
_entity.pdbx_description
1 polymer ?
#
loop_
_entity_poly.entity_id
_entity_poly.type
_entity_poly.pdbx_seq_one_letter_code
_entity_poly.pdbx_strand_id
1 'polypeptide(L)' 'MPSMVVVWADGGYAGKLVAWVDTQCRIALDTVRKHKGQIGFRVLPHC' A
#
# COMPACT_ATOMS: atom_id res chain seq x y z
N MET A 1 17.81 -16.01 0.43
CA MET A 1 17.30 -15.30 1.63
C MET A 1 16.09 -14.50 1.20
N PRO A 2 14.91 -14.59 1.83
CA PRO A 2 13.78 -13.76 1.41
C PRO A 2 14.02 -12.32 1.88
N SER A 3 14.11 -11.38 0.94
CA SER A 3 14.05 -9.94 1.21
C SER A 3 12.59 -9.51 1.08
N MET A 4 11.98 -9.03 2.17
CA MET A 4 10.62 -8.52 2.13
C MET A 4 10.63 -7.08 1.61
N VAL A 5 10.02 -6.84 0.44
CA VAL A 5 9.81 -5.50 -0.10
C VAL A 5 8.39 -5.09 0.28
N VAL A 6 8.24 -3.98 1.00
CA VAL A 6 6.92 -3.38 1.23
C VAL A 6 6.64 -2.45 0.05
N VAL A 7 5.55 -2.70 -0.66
CA VAL A 7 5.09 -1.84 -1.76
C VAL A 7 3.85 -1.08 -1.31
N TRP A 8 3.73 0.18 -1.69
CA TRP A 8 2.58 1.02 -1.36
C TRP A 8 1.70 1.26 -2.59
N ALA A 9 0.39 1.10 -2.41
CA ALA A 9 -0.61 1.41 -3.42
C ALA A 9 -1.61 2.43 -2.88
N ASP A 10 -2.17 3.27 -3.76
CA ASP A 10 -3.26 4.17 -3.40
C ASP A 10 -4.55 3.38 -3.06
N GLY A 11 -5.40 3.99 -2.24
CA GLY A 11 -6.73 3.50 -1.87
C GLY A 11 -7.60 2.98 -3.02
N GLY A 12 -7.46 3.53 -4.22
CA GLY A 12 -8.18 3.07 -5.42
C GLY A 12 -7.82 1.65 -5.88
N TYR A 13 -6.68 1.12 -5.45
CA TYR A 13 -6.23 -0.24 -5.75
C TYR A 13 -6.54 -1.25 -4.63
N ALA A 14 -7.28 -0.83 -3.60
CA ALA A 14 -7.73 -1.74 -2.55
C ALA A 14 -8.52 -2.93 -3.13
N GLY A 15 -8.41 -4.09 -2.48
CA GLY A 15 -9.17 -5.28 -2.84
C GLY A 15 -8.43 -6.21 -3.79
N LYS A 16 -8.83 -6.25 -5.07
CA LYS A 16 -8.36 -7.29 -6.02
C LYS A 16 -6.86 -7.29 -6.23
N LEU A 17 -6.22 -6.11 -6.28
CA LEU A 17 -4.77 -6.03 -6.47
C LEU A 17 -4.02 -6.56 -5.24
N VAL A 18 -4.46 -6.17 -4.03
CA VAL A 18 -3.89 -6.65 -2.76
C VAL A 18 -3.94 -8.16 -2.68
N ALA A 19 -5.11 -8.76 -2.96
CA ALA A 19 -5.29 -10.21 -2.95
C ALA A 19 -4.45 -10.93 -4.02
N TRP A 20 -4.31 -10.33 -5.20
CA TRP A 20 -3.47 -10.89 -6.25
C TRP A 20 -1.98 -10.86 -5.90
N VAL A 21 -1.48 -9.76 -5.34
CA VAL A 21 -0.06 -9.62 -4.94
C VAL A 21 0.30 -10.59 -3.80
N ASP A 22 -0.59 -10.75 -2.81
CA ASP A 22 -0.40 -11.71 -1.72
C ASP A 22 -0.28 -13.14 -2.25
N THR A 23 -1.18 -13.54 -3.16
CA THR A 23 -1.23 -14.93 -3.66
C THR A 23 -0.18 -15.24 -4.72
N GLN A 24 0.14 -14.31 -5.62
CA GLN A 24 1.01 -14.57 -6.77
C GLN A 24 2.46 -14.12 -6.55
N CYS A 25 2.66 -13.00 -5.84
CA CYS A 25 3.98 -12.41 -5.68
C CYS A 25 4.60 -12.73 -4.32
N ARG A 26 3.79 -13.08 -3.30
CA ARG A 26 4.22 -13.24 -1.90
C ARG A 26 4.93 -11.98 -1.37
N ILE A 27 4.44 -10.81 -1.76
CA ILE A 27 4.94 -9.49 -1.37
C ILE A 27 3.89 -8.81 -0.49
N ALA A 28 4.34 -8.07 0.52
CA ALA A 28 3.44 -7.24 1.34
C ALA A 28 3.08 -5.95 0.57
N LEU A 29 1.79 -5.78 0.27
CA LEU A 29 1.23 -4.56 -0.32
C LEU A 29 0.42 -3.81 0.73
N ASP A 30 0.83 -2.59 1.07
CA ASP A 30 0.07 -1.71 1.95
C ASP A 30 -0.70 -0.67 1.14
N THR A 31 -1.96 -0.44 1.50
CA THR A 31 -2.83 0.51 0.82
C THR A 31 -2.88 1.82 1.58
N VAL A 32 -2.20 2.83 1.06
CA VAL A 32 -2.18 4.18 1.64
C VAL A 32 -3.46 4.92 1.22
N ARG A 33 -4.25 5.32 2.21
CA ARG A 33 -5.48 6.12 2.01
C ARG A 33 -5.26 7.54 2.49
N LYS A 34 -5.79 8.51 1.74
CA LYS A 34 -5.87 9.90 2.19
C LYS A 34 -6.72 9.98 3.47
N HIS A 35 -6.28 10.79 4.43
CA HIS A 35 -7.13 11.08 5.57
C HIS A 35 -8.38 11.85 5.14
N LYS A 36 -9.50 11.57 5.80
CA LYS A 36 -10.77 12.27 5.56
C LYS A 36 -10.56 13.77 5.81
N GLY A 37 -10.79 14.60 4.79
CA GLY A 37 -10.57 16.05 4.86
C GLY A 37 -9.15 16.52 4.52
N GLN A 38 -8.25 15.64 4.09
CA GLN A 38 -6.93 16.06 3.62
C GLN A 38 -7.03 16.85 2.30
N ILE A 39 -6.54 18.08 2.33
CA ILE A 39 -6.40 18.95 1.16
C ILE A 39 -4.94 18.94 0.73
N GLY A 40 -4.69 18.64 -0.55
CA GLY A 40 -3.33 18.57 -1.10
C GLY A 40 -2.52 17.34 -0.67
N PHE A 41 -1.22 17.37 -0.96
CA PHE A 41 -0.29 16.29 -0.64
C PHE A 41 0.22 16.43 0.80
N ARG A 42 0.26 15.31 1.54
CA ARG A 42 0.81 15.25 2.91
C ARG A 42 1.78 14.08 2.97
N VAL A 43 3.00 14.37 3.39
CA VAL A 43 4.01 13.34 3.69
C VAL A 43 3.62 12.65 5.00
N LEU A 44 3.57 11.31 4.99
CA LEU A 44 3.40 10.54 6.20
C LEU A 44 4.73 10.50 6.96
N PRO A 45 4.76 10.61 8.30
CA PRO A 45 5.98 10.41 9.06
C PRO A 45 6.39 8.93 8.99
N HIS A 46 7.65 8.67 8.67
CA HIS A 46 8.26 7.33 8.75
C HIS A 46 9.10 7.30 10.03
N CYS A 47 8.83 6.35 10.94
CA CYS A 47 9.68 6.02 12.10
C CYS A 47 10.37 4.69 11.84
#